data_AF-B9IS91-F1
#
_entry.id   AF-B9IS91-F1
#
_cell.length_a   1.000
_cell.length_b   1.000
_cell.length_c   1.000
_cell.angle_alpha   90.00
_cell.angle_beta   90.00
_cell.angle_gamma   90.00
#
_symmetry.space_group_name_H-M   'P 1'
#
loop_
_entity.id
_entity.type
_entity.pdbx_description
1 polymer ?
#
loop_
_entity_poly.entity_id
_entity_poly.type
_entity_poly.pdbx_seq_one_letter_code
_entity_poly.pdbx_strand_id
1 'polypeptide(L)'
;MGDYSNKSDEELERLYYEGNTSASREAENKLYDRGYTLDPDSDTWDVGLKQNDTHSVGIPIPTGQWTFFLVLAILIAGLIAFFIGGFLVIAYAVEYATYIYIGFVISFTLMYVTKANSRFMNFLFYLGCLALATRLFTNVIELFENVDYVTFIMRDTDGLGVIIKYGIIYIIYAAIIPLLLMKVITAIVRKTNLKSNNKNSTLNV
;
A
#
# COMPACT_ATOMS: atom_id res chain seq x y z
N MET A 1 -56.14 3.63 52.93
CA MET A 1 -55.00 3.45 52.02
C MET A 1 -53.77 3.22 52.89
N GLY A 2 -53.11 2.07 52.73
CA GLY A 2 -51.97 1.70 53.56
C GLY A 2 -50.69 2.24 52.91
N ASP A 3 -49.83 2.90 53.67
CA ASP A 3 -48.55 3.36 53.11
C ASP A 3 -47.52 2.21 53.08
N TYR A 4 -47.35 1.59 51.92
CA TYR A 4 -46.36 0.54 51.68
C TYR A 4 -44.95 1.04 51.26
N SER A 5 -44.61 2.31 51.53
CA SER A 5 -43.40 2.96 51.00
C SER A 5 -42.12 2.33 51.56
N ASN A 6 -42.22 1.83 52.79
CA ASN A 6 -41.12 1.23 53.55
C ASN A 6 -41.06 -0.31 53.46
N LYS A 7 -41.86 -0.95 52.60
CA LYS A 7 -41.82 -2.41 52.41
C LYS A 7 -40.67 -2.83 51.50
N SER A 8 -40.07 -3.99 51.76
CA SER A 8 -39.06 -4.61 50.88
C SER A 8 -39.71 -5.10 49.58
N ASP A 9 -38.90 -5.31 48.54
CA ASP A 9 -39.40 -5.77 47.24
C ASP A 9 -40.09 -7.14 47.35
N GLU A 10 -39.51 -8.07 48.12
CA GLU A 10 -40.09 -9.39 48.42
C GLU A 10 -41.46 -9.29 49.14
N GLU A 11 -41.62 -8.31 50.04
CA GLU A 11 -42.92 -8.07 50.68
C GLU A 11 -43.96 -7.47 49.74
N LEU A 12 -43.53 -6.67 48.76
CA LEU A 12 -44.41 -6.09 47.73
C LEU A 12 -44.87 -7.17 46.75
N GLU A 13 -43.98 -8.05 46.30
CA GLU A 13 -44.34 -9.20 45.46
C GLU A 13 -45.33 -10.12 46.17
N ARG A 14 -45.07 -10.43 47.44
CA ARG A 14 -46.01 -11.25 48.23
C ARG A 14 -47.39 -10.58 48.37
N LEU A 15 -47.43 -9.27 48.57
CA LEU A 15 -48.70 -8.52 48.61
C LEU A 15 -49.41 -8.47 47.26
N TYR A 16 -48.68 -8.55 46.15
CA TYR A 16 -49.27 -8.67 44.82
C TYR A 16 -50.03 -10.00 44.69
N TYR A 17 -49.41 -11.14 45.01
CA TYR A 17 -50.03 -12.47 44.86
C TYR A 17 -51.05 -12.82 45.96
N GLU A 18 -50.79 -12.46 47.22
CA GLU A 18 -51.61 -12.88 48.37
C GLU A 18 -52.55 -11.78 48.88
N GLY A 19 -52.41 -10.55 48.39
CA GLY A 19 -53.20 -9.40 48.82
C GLY A 19 -54.64 -9.40 48.31
N ASN A 20 -55.46 -8.55 48.91
CA ASN A 20 -56.76 -8.22 48.32
C ASN A 20 -56.58 -7.29 47.11
N THR A 21 -57.61 -7.13 46.28
CA THR A 21 -57.57 -6.33 45.04
C THR A 21 -57.02 -4.91 45.22
N SER A 22 -57.23 -4.28 46.39
CA SER A 22 -56.70 -2.95 46.68
C SER A 22 -55.22 -2.98 47.04
N ALA A 23 -54.78 -3.97 47.82
CA ALA A 23 -53.39 -4.14 48.24
C ALA A 23 -52.50 -4.57 47.06
N SER A 24 -52.97 -5.48 46.21
CA SER A 24 -52.22 -5.93 45.03
C SER A 24 -51.96 -4.78 44.07
N ARG A 25 -52.97 -3.91 43.82
CA ARG A 25 -52.83 -2.76 42.92
C ARG A 25 -51.89 -1.67 43.49
N GLU A 26 -51.87 -1.49 44.81
CA GLU A 26 -50.93 -0.58 45.46
C GLU A 26 -49.49 -1.13 45.46
N ALA A 27 -49.32 -2.45 45.59
CA ALA A 27 -48.02 -3.12 45.49
C ALA A 27 -47.47 -3.07 44.06
N GLU A 28 -48.31 -3.36 43.06
CA GLU A 28 -47.99 -3.27 41.63
C GLU A 28 -47.46 -1.87 41.27
N ASN A 29 -48.18 -0.81 41.66
CA ASN A 29 -47.74 0.56 41.38
C ASN A 29 -46.38 0.88 42.02
N LYS A 30 -46.06 0.33 43.19
CA LYS A 30 -44.77 0.55 43.85
C LYS A 30 -43.64 -0.26 43.22
N LEU A 31 -43.92 -1.47 42.75
CA LEU A 31 -42.97 -2.27 42.00
C LEU A 31 -42.61 -1.58 40.67
N TYR A 32 -43.59 -1.02 39.96
CA TYR A 32 -43.34 -0.17 38.79
C TYR A 32 -42.52 1.08 39.11
N ASP A 33 -42.83 1.79 40.20
CA ASP A 33 -42.09 2.99 40.63
C ASP A 33 -40.62 2.66 40.98
N ARG A 34 -40.36 1.43 41.41
CA ARG A 34 -39.01 0.88 41.67
C ARG A 34 -38.31 0.32 40.42
N GLY A 35 -38.97 0.34 39.26
CA GLY A 35 -38.40 -0.11 37.98
C GLY A 35 -38.54 -1.60 37.70
N TYR A 36 -39.40 -2.30 38.43
CA TYR A 36 -39.78 -3.68 38.10
C TYR A 36 -40.85 -3.70 37.01
N THR A 37 -40.85 -4.75 36.21
CA THR A 37 -41.86 -5.05 35.19
C THR A 37 -42.33 -6.47 35.38
N LEU A 38 -43.65 -6.69 35.35
CA LEU A 38 -44.23 -8.03 35.41
C LEU A 38 -44.01 -8.72 34.06
N ASP A 39 -43.27 -9.83 34.06
CA ASP A 39 -43.12 -10.66 32.87
C ASP A 39 -44.42 -11.44 32.63
N PRO A 40 -45.14 -11.21 31.52
CA PRO A 40 -46.44 -11.85 31.26
C PRO A 40 -46.33 -13.36 31.05
N ASP A 41 -45.14 -13.90 30.75
CA ASP A 41 -44.95 -15.33 30.46
C ASP A 41 -44.63 -16.16 31.71
N SER A 42 -43.90 -15.58 32.67
CA SER A 42 -43.50 -16.23 33.92
C SER A 42 -44.34 -15.78 35.13
N ASP A 43 -45.14 -14.73 34.97
CA ASP A 43 -45.91 -14.07 36.02
C ASP A 43 -45.03 -13.66 37.20
N THR A 44 -43.74 -13.36 36.97
CA THR A 44 -42.78 -12.90 37.99
C THR A 44 -42.39 -11.45 37.79
N TRP A 45 -42.11 -10.76 38.90
CA TRP A 45 -41.60 -9.40 38.89
C TRP A 45 -40.09 -9.41 38.73
N ASP A 46 -39.62 -8.98 37.57
CA ASP A 46 -38.20 -8.78 37.34
C ASP A 46 -37.89 -7.30 37.33
N VAL A 47 -36.73 -6.93 37.87
CA VAL A 47 -36.16 -5.61 37.61
C VAL A 47 -36.06 -5.53 36.11
N GLY A 48 -36.84 -4.64 35.50
CA GLY A 48 -36.74 -4.37 34.09
C GLY A 48 -35.31 -3.95 33.88
N LEU A 49 -34.46 -4.89 33.45
CA LEU A 49 -33.18 -4.60 32.83
C LEU A 49 -33.62 -3.61 31.77
N LYS A 50 -33.40 -2.31 32.04
CA LYS A 50 -33.39 -1.30 31.00
C LYS A 50 -32.62 -2.01 29.93
N GLN A 51 -33.34 -2.40 28.89
CA GLN A 51 -32.76 -2.94 27.71
C GLN A 51 -31.89 -1.77 27.31
N ASN A 52 -30.63 -1.85 27.74
CA ASN A 52 -29.59 -1.00 27.23
C ASN A 52 -29.70 -1.42 25.80
N ASP A 53 -30.41 -0.61 25.02
CA ASP A 53 -30.47 -0.78 23.61
C ASP A 53 -28.99 -0.87 23.24
N THR A 54 -28.55 -2.10 23.00
CA THR A 54 -27.53 -2.36 22.00
C THR A 54 -28.18 -2.03 20.65
N HIS A 55 -28.75 -0.82 20.50
CA HIS A 55 -28.16 0.10 19.55
C HIS A 55 -26.66 -0.08 19.71
N SER A 56 -26.13 -0.98 18.87
CA SER A 56 -24.76 -0.92 18.43
C SER A 56 -24.44 0.56 18.38
N VAL A 57 -23.70 1.04 19.39
CA VAL A 57 -23.05 2.32 19.32
C VAL A 57 -22.00 2.02 18.27
N GLY A 58 -22.46 2.03 17.01
CA GLY A 58 -21.61 2.16 15.85
C GLY A 58 -20.84 3.39 16.19
N ILE A 59 -19.60 3.17 16.64
CA ILE A 59 -18.63 4.21 16.88
C ILE A 59 -18.82 5.13 15.69
N PRO A 60 -19.25 6.40 15.87
CA PRO A 60 -19.45 7.27 14.73
C PRO A 60 -18.06 7.45 14.12
N ILE A 61 -17.73 6.62 13.13
CA ILE A 61 -16.50 6.71 12.37
C ILE A 61 -16.69 8.03 11.62
N PRO A 62 -15.94 9.09 11.98
CA PRO A 62 -16.08 10.36 11.31
C PRO A 62 -15.95 10.10 9.82
N THR A 63 -16.85 10.68 9.02
CA THR A 63 -16.91 10.48 7.57
C THR A 63 -15.58 10.80 6.84
N GLY A 64 -14.66 11.51 7.50
CA GLY A 64 -13.28 11.72 7.05
C GLY A 64 -12.31 10.54 7.24
N GLN A 65 -12.63 9.54 8.07
CA GLN A 65 -11.78 8.38 8.33
C GLN A 65 -11.91 7.34 7.20
N TRP A 66 -13.10 7.16 6.65
CA TRP A 66 -13.34 6.28 5.48
C TRP A 66 -12.65 6.81 4.22
N THR A 67 -12.69 8.13 3.99
CA THR A 67 -11.95 8.74 2.88
C THR A 67 -10.44 8.65 3.08
N PHE A 68 -9.95 8.81 4.32
CA PHE A 68 -8.53 8.58 4.65
C PHE A 68 -8.11 7.13 4.38
N PHE A 69 -8.88 6.13 4.82
CA PHE A 69 -8.57 4.72 4.55
C PHE A 69 -8.69 4.36 3.07
N LEU A 70 -9.65 4.93 2.34
CA LEU A 70 -9.75 4.75 0.88
C LEU A 70 -8.54 5.35 0.15
N VAL A 71 -8.14 6.57 0.49
CA VAL A 71 -6.96 7.22 -0.09
C VAL A 71 -5.70 6.42 0.23
N LEU A 72 -5.57 5.93 1.47
CA LEU A 72 -4.45 5.08 1.88
C LEU A 72 -4.45 3.74 1.13
N ALA A 73 -5.61 3.10 0.97
CA ALA A 73 -5.74 1.85 0.22
C ALA A 73 -5.41 2.04 -1.26
N ILE A 74 -5.85 3.13 -1.88
CA ILE A 74 -5.50 3.49 -3.26
C ILE A 74 -3.99 3.73 -3.39
N LEU A 75 -3.37 4.41 -2.43
CA LEU A 75 -1.92 4.62 -2.39
C LEU A 75 -1.16 3.30 -2.30
N ILE A 76 -1.57 2.40 -1.40
CA ILE A 76 -0.94 1.08 -1.22
C ILE A 76 -1.14 0.22 -2.48
N ALA A 77 -2.35 0.18 -3.04
CA ALA A 77 -2.64 -0.56 -4.26
C ALA A 77 -1.84 -0.02 -5.45
N GLY A 78 -1.73 1.31 -5.58
CA GLY A 78 -0.89 1.95 -6.59
C GLY A 78 0.59 1.63 -6.42
N LEU A 79 1.08 1.61 -5.17
CA LEU A 79 2.45 1.23 -4.86
C LEU A 79 2.74 -0.24 -5.21
N ILE A 80 1.82 -1.15 -4.89
CA ILE A 80 1.92 -2.57 -5.25
C ILE A 80 1.90 -2.74 -6.78
N ALA A 81 0.97 -2.07 -7.46
CA ALA A 81 0.88 -2.11 -8.92
C ALA A 81 2.16 -1.56 -9.59
N PHE A 82 2.79 -0.54 -9.00
CA PHE A 82 4.07 -0.01 -9.46
C PHE A 82 5.20 -1.05 -9.34
N PHE A 83 5.27 -1.78 -8.22
CA PHE A 83 6.26 -2.84 -8.04
C PHE A 83 6.05 -4.02 -9.00
N ILE A 84 4.80 -4.45 -9.19
CA ILE A 84 4.45 -5.51 -10.15
C ILE A 84 4.82 -5.06 -11.58
N GLY A 85 4.46 -3.83 -11.96
CA GLY A 85 4.79 -3.25 -13.26
C GLY A 85 6.31 -3.18 -13.48
N GLY A 86 7.07 -2.73 -12.48
CA GLY A 86 8.53 -2.71 -12.54
C GLY A 86 9.14 -4.10 -12.73
N PHE A 87 8.60 -5.11 -12.04
CA PHE A 87 9.03 -6.50 -12.17
C PHE A 87 8.74 -7.06 -13.58
N LEU A 88 7.55 -6.78 -14.13
CA LEU A 88 7.21 -7.14 -15.51
C LEU A 88 8.16 -6.52 -16.52
N VAL A 89 8.52 -5.25 -16.35
CA VAL A 89 9.45 -4.55 -17.25
C VAL A 89 10.83 -5.24 -17.27
N ILE A 90 11.32 -5.73 -16.13
CA ILE A 90 12.57 -6.49 -16.05
C ILE A 90 12.43 -7.83 -16.80
N ALA A 91 11.32 -8.54 -16.62
CA ALA A 91 11.06 -9.80 -17.32
C ALA A 91 11.03 -9.61 -18.85
N TYR A 92 10.28 -8.62 -19.34
CA TYR A 92 10.23 -8.30 -20.77
C TYR A 92 11.58 -7.83 -21.33
N ALA A 93 12.41 -7.16 -20.53
CA ALA A 93 13.73 -6.74 -20.98
C ALA A 93 14.62 -7.94 -21.38
N VAL A 94 14.42 -9.11 -20.78
CA VAL A 94 15.15 -10.34 -21.15
C VAL A 94 14.73 -10.83 -22.54
N GLU A 95 13.44 -10.83 -22.83
CA GLU A 95 12.90 -11.25 -24.13
C GLU A 95 13.35 -10.30 -25.26
N TYR A 96 13.31 -8.99 -25.01
CA TYR A 96 13.70 -7.97 -25.97
C TYR A 96 15.19 -7.59 -25.93
N ALA A 97 16.05 -8.41 -25.30
CA ALA A 97 17.46 -8.08 -25.06
C ALA A 97 18.22 -7.67 -26.34
N THR A 98 17.98 -8.37 -27.45
CA THR A 98 18.59 -8.05 -28.75
C THR A 98 18.25 -6.63 -29.21
N TYR A 99 16.98 -6.23 -29.10
CA TYR A 99 16.52 -4.90 -29.49
C TYR A 99 17.07 -3.81 -28.55
N ILE A 100 17.21 -4.12 -27.26
CA ILE A 100 17.81 -3.21 -26.27
C ILE A 100 19.28 -2.94 -26.63
N TYR A 101 20.06 -3.97 -26.97
CA TYR A 101 21.45 -3.78 -27.38
C TYR A 101 21.57 -2.98 -28.68
N ILE A 102 20.75 -3.27 -29.67
CA ILE A 102 20.71 -2.51 -30.93
C ILE A 102 20.37 -1.04 -30.66
N GLY A 103 19.32 -0.77 -29.88
CA GLY A 103 18.92 0.59 -29.50
C GLY A 103 20.00 1.35 -28.74
N PHE A 104 20.69 0.67 -27.82
CA PHE A 104 21.83 1.25 -27.10
C PHE A 104 22.96 1.65 -28.06
N VAL A 105 23.38 0.77 -28.97
CA VAL A 105 24.44 1.07 -29.94
C VAL A 105 24.07 2.23 -30.87
N ILE A 106 22.82 2.26 -31.36
CA ILE A 106 22.33 3.35 -32.22
C ILE A 106 22.33 4.67 -31.45
N SER A 107 21.78 4.70 -30.24
CA SER A 107 21.72 5.90 -29.42
C SER A 107 23.12 6.41 -29.03
N PHE A 108 24.06 5.50 -28.73
CA PHE A 108 25.46 5.83 -28.48
C PHE A 108 26.12 6.45 -29.71
N THR A 109 25.93 5.86 -30.88
CA THR A 109 26.49 6.35 -32.14
C THR A 109 25.97 7.76 -32.45
N LEU A 110 24.66 8.00 -32.30
CA LEU A 110 24.06 9.33 -32.48
C LEU A 110 24.62 10.37 -31.50
N MET A 111 24.76 10.00 -30.22
CA MET A 111 25.37 10.87 -29.22
C MET A 111 26.84 11.18 -29.56
N TYR A 112 27.60 10.18 -30.03
CA TYR A 112 28.98 10.36 -30.45
C TYR A 112 29.12 11.30 -31.65
N VAL A 113 28.31 11.11 -32.69
CA VAL A 113 28.29 11.97 -33.89
C VAL A 113 27.95 13.42 -33.55
N THR A 114 26.98 13.62 -32.64
CA THR A 114 26.63 14.97 -32.16
C THR A 114 27.58 15.51 -31.10
N LYS A 115 28.70 14.81 -30.82
CA LYS A 115 29.72 15.17 -29.84
C LYS A 115 29.15 15.45 -28.45
N ALA A 116 28.02 14.81 -28.13
CA ALA A 116 27.24 15.02 -26.93
C ALA A 116 26.83 16.49 -26.66
N ASN A 117 26.68 17.29 -27.72
CA ASN A 117 26.23 18.69 -27.64
C ASN A 117 24.70 18.80 -27.67
N SER A 118 24.02 17.90 -28.38
CA SER A 118 22.55 17.90 -28.48
C SER A 118 21.90 17.34 -27.23
N ARG A 119 21.00 18.13 -26.59
CA ARG A 119 20.20 17.68 -25.44
C ARG A 119 19.30 16.50 -25.80
N PHE A 120 18.74 16.50 -27.02
CA PHE A 120 17.85 15.43 -27.48
C PHE A 120 18.61 14.11 -27.69
N MET A 121 19.79 14.14 -28.31
CA MET A 121 20.58 12.91 -28.49
C MET A 121 21.11 12.36 -27.17
N ASN A 122 21.46 13.25 -26.24
CA ASN A 122 21.83 12.86 -24.88
C ASN A 122 20.63 12.20 -24.15
N PHE A 123 19.41 12.71 -24.35
CA PHE A 123 18.19 12.09 -23.81
C PHE A 123 17.90 10.70 -24.42
N LEU A 124 18.04 10.54 -25.74
CA LEU A 124 17.90 9.22 -26.38
C LEU A 124 18.96 8.24 -25.87
N PHE A 125 20.19 8.71 -25.67
CA PHE A 125 21.24 7.88 -25.08
C PHE A 125 20.93 7.51 -23.63
N TYR A 126 20.36 8.41 -22.83
CA TYR A 126 19.89 8.10 -21.49
C TYR A 126 18.83 7.00 -21.49
N LEU A 127 17.84 7.07 -22.39
CA LEU A 127 16.83 6.01 -22.58
C LEU A 127 17.49 4.66 -22.94
N GLY A 128 18.50 4.69 -23.83
CA GLY A 128 19.29 3.50 -24.14
C GLY A 128 20.05 2.94 -22.93
N CYS A 129 20.65 3.81 -22.11
CA CYS A 129 21.33 3.42 -20.87
C CYS A 129 20.35 2.84 -19.84
N LEU A 130 19.15 3.41 -19.73
CA LEU A 130 18.10 2.94 -18.85
C LEU A 130 17.65 1.54 -19.26
N ALA A 131 17.30 1.34 -20.53
CA ALA A 131 16.90 0.03 -21.05
C ALA A 131 18.01 -1.02 -20.88
N LEU A 132 19.27 -0.64 -21.16
CA LEU A 132 20.42 -1.52 -20.94
C LEU A 132 20.59 -1.87 -19.46
N ALA A 133 20.46 -0.89 -18.57
CA ALA A 133 20.53 -1.11 -17.13
C ALA A 133 19.42 -2.08 -16.67
N THR A 134 18.19 -1.91 -17.15
CA THR A 134 17.07 -2.83 -16.88
C THR A 134 17.40 -4.26 -17.30
N ARG A 135 17.97 -4.46 -18.49
CA ARG A 135 18.38 -5.80 -18.91
C ARG A 135 19.52 -6.36 -18.06
N LEU A 136 20.51 -5.54 -17.71
CA LEU A 136 21.65 -5.98 -16.89
C LEU A 136 21.25 -6.25 -15.43
N PHE A 137 20.14 -5.68 -14.97
CA PHE A 137 19.63 -5.93 -13.63
C PHE A 137 19.28 -7.40 -13.39
N THR A 138 18.92 -8.16 -14.44
CA THR A 138 18.68 -9.60 -14.28
C THR A 138 19.93 -10.33 -13.81
N ASN A 139 21.12 -9.93 -14.28
CA ASN A 139 22.39 -10.52 -13.85
C ASN A 139 22.68 -10.20 -12.37
N VAL A 140 22.18 -9.08 -11.85
CA VAL A 140 22.27 -8.74 -10.43
C VAL A 140 21.43 -9.71 -9.60
N ILE A 141 20.21 -10.01 -10.06
CA ILE A 141 19.33 -11.00 -9.43
C ILE A 141 19.99 -12.39 -9.47
N GLU A 142 20.54 -12.79 -10.62
CA GLU A 142 21.24 -14.06 -10.78
C GLU A 142 22.42 -14.20 -9.82
N LEU A 143 23.19 -13.12 -9.62
CA LEU A 143 24.31 -13.11 -8.69
C LEU A 143 23.86 -13.26 -7.22
N PHE A 144 22.75 -12.61 -6.84
CA PHE A 144 22.23 -12.70 -5.48
C PHE A 144 21.60 -14.06 -5.17
N GLU A 145 20.89 -14.64 -6.12
CA GLU A 145 20.16 -15.90 -5.92
C GLU A 145 20.96 -17.14 -6.36
N ASN A 146 22.11 -16.96 -7.01
CA ASN A 146 22.97 -18.04 -7.56
C ASN A 146 22.22 -19.00 -8.50
N VAL A 147 21.21 -18.50 -9.20
CA VAL A 147 20.36 -19.23 -10.15
C VAL A 147 20.12 -18.33 -11.35
N ASP A 148 19.97 -18.90 -12.55
CA ASP A 148 19.67 -18.09 -13.74
C ASP A 148 18.30 -17.37 -13.60
N TYR A 149 18.14 -16.22 -14.25
CA TYR A 149 16.98 -15.37 -14.04
C TYR A 149 15.66 -16.03 -14.51
N VAL A 150 15.71 -16.85 -15.55
CA VAL A 150 14.54 -17.58 -16.07
C VAL A 150 14.10 -18.63 -15.06
N THR A 151 15.03 -19.42 -14.53
CA THR A 151 14.75 -20.40 -13.47
C THR A 151 14.29 -19.72 -12.18
N PHE A 152 14.88 -18.58 -11.82
CA PHE A 152 14.45 -17.77 -10.67
C PHE A 152 13.00 -17.29 -10.83
N ILE A 153 12.66 -16.73 -11.99
CA ILE A 153 11.28 -16.34 -12.29
C ILE A 153 10.35 -17.55 -12.21
N MET A 154 10.71 -18.71 -12.74
CA MET A 154 9.82 -19.87 -12.75
C MET A 154 9.63 -20.51 -11.36
N ARG A 155 10.56 -20.29 -10.42
CA ARG A 155 10.56 -20.93 -9.09
C ARG A 155 9.97 -20.05 -7.99
N ASP A 156 10.25 -18.74 -8.01
CA ASP A 156 10.04 -17.85 -6.87
C ASP A 156 9.09 -16.67 -7.16
N THR A 157 8.41 -16.63 -8.33
CA THR A 157 7.45 -15.54 -8.64
C THR A 157 6.18 -15.54 -7.79
N ASP A 158 5.90 -16.60 -7.04
CA ASP A 158 4.67 -16.69 -6.24
C ASP A 158 4.71 -15.83 -4.95
N GLY A 159 5.88 -15.29 -4.58
CA GLY A 159 6.06 -14.48 -3.37
C GLY A 159 6.00 -12.98 -3.62
N LEU A 160 4.93 -12.30 -3.15
CA LEU A 160 4.82 -10.83 -3.15
C LEU A 160 6.05 -10.14 -2.49
N GLY A 161 6.66 -10.81 -1.49
CA GLY A 161 7.89 -10.33 -0.85
C GLY A 161 9.11 -10.29 -1.77
N VAL A 162 9.23 -11.23 -2.71
CA VAL A 162 10.32 -11.28 -3.70
C VAL A 162 10.20 -10.13 -4.69
N ILE A 163 8.97 -9.88 -5.18
CA ILE A 163 8.65 -8.76 -6.06
C ILE A 163 8.99 -7.42 -5.40
N ILE A 164 8.64 -7.24 -4.13
CA ILE A 164 8.95 -6.00 -3.39
C ILE A 164 10.47 -5.86 -3.17
N LYS A 165 11.16 -6.92 -2.72
CA LYS A 165 12.62 -6.92 -2.49
C LYS A 165 13.36 -6.46 -3.75
N TYR A 166 13.11 -7.12 -4.87
CA TYR A 166 13.80 -6.80 -6.12
C TYR A 166 13.29 -5.53 -6.79
N GLY A 167 12.03 -5.15 -6.58
CA GLY A 167 11.48 -3.88 -7.01
C GLY A 167 12.17 -2.68 -6.34
N ILE A 168 12.41 -2.72 -5.03
CA ILE A 168 13.13 -1.65 -4.32
C ILE A 168 14.57 -1.55 -4.81
N ILE A 169 15.28 -2.68 -4.92
CA ILE A 169 16.66 -2.71 -5.40
C ILE A 169 16.72 -2.18 -6.85
N TYR A 170 15.76 -2.55 -7.69
CA TYR A 170 15.66 -2.07 -9.06
C TYR A 170 15.47 -0.56 -9.16
N ILE A 171 14.59 0.04 -8.34
CA ILE A 171 14.38 1.50 -8.34
C ILE A 171 15.69 2.24 -8.05
N ILE A 172 16.42 1.79 -7.03
CA ILE A 172 17.71 2.38 -6.66
C ILE A 172 18.71 2.22 -7.81
N TYR A 173 18.78 1.02 -8.38
CA TYR A 173 19.68 0.68 -9.48
C TYR A 173 19.38 1.51 -10.75
N ALA A 174 18.12 1.58 -11.16
CA ALA A 174 17.66 2.30 -12.34
C ALA A 174 17.76 3.83 -12.18
N ALA A 175 17.72 4.34 -10.95
CA ALA A 175 17.97 5.76 -10.69
C ALA A 175 19.47 6.10 -10.80
N ILE A 176 20.35 5.25 -10.28
CA ILE A 176 21.79 5.58 -10.17
C ILE A 176 22.56 5.22 -11.43
N ILE A 177 22.42 3.99 -11.93
CA ILE A 177 23.30 3.43 -12.96
C ILE A 177 23.21 4.16 -14.29
N PRO A 178 22.02 4.43 -14.87
CA PRO A 178 21.90 5.15 -16.14
C PRO A 178 22.50 6.56 -16.06
N LEU A 179 22.31 7.26 -14.93
CA LEU A 179 22.86 8.59 -14.71
C LEU A 179 24.40 8.57 -14.67
N LEU A 180 24.98 7.63 -13.93
CA LEU A 180 26.44 7.47 -13.86
C LEU A 180 27.02 7.10 -15.23
N LEU A 181 26.42 6.13 -15.92
CA LEU A 181 26.87 5.67 -17.24
C LEU A 181 26.84 6.83 -18.25
N MET A 182 25.73 7.56 -18.30
CA MET A 182 25.57 8.73 -19.16
C MET A 182 26.63 9.79 -18.88
N LYS A 183 26.87 10.11 -17.60
CA LYS A 183 27.82 11.14 -17.18
C LYS A 183 29.26 10.78 -17.58
N VAL A 184 29.67 9.54 -17.33
CA VAL A 184 31.02 9.04 -17.67
C VAL A 184 31.22 9.05 -19.19
N ILE A 185 30.27 8.47 -19.94
CA ILE A 185 30.39 8.35 -21.39
C ILE A 185 30.37 9.73 -22.06
N THR A 186 29.45 10.62 -21.65
CA THR A 186 29.39 12.00 -22.16
C THR A 186 30.70 12.75 -21.91
N ALA A 187 31.29 12.60 -20.72
CA ALA A 187 32.57 13.23 -20.39
C ALA A 187 33.71 12.71 -21.28
N ILE A 188 33.77 11.39 -21.53
CA ILE A 188 34.75 10.78 -22.42
C ILE A 188 34.59 11.32 -23.84
N VAL A 189 33.37 11.32 -24.40
CA VAL A 189 33.09 11.82 -25.75
C VAL A 189 33.50 13.29 -25.92
N ARG A 190 33.22 14.13 -24.92
CA ARG A 190 33.62 15.54 -24.95
C ARG A 190 35.15 15.72 -24.91
N LYS A 191 35.85 14.97 -24.05
CA LYS A 191 37.32 15.03 -23.94
C LYS A 191 38.02 14.58 -25.23
N THR A 192 37.54 13.52 -25.87
CA THR A 192 38.12 13.01 -27.12
C THR A 192 37.97 14.04 -28.26
N ASN A 193 36.83 14.73 -28.33
CA ASN A 193 36.58 15.75 -29.35
C ASN A 193 37.43 17.03 -29.15
N LEU A 194 37.65 17.47 -27.92
CA LEU A 194 38.54 18.61 -27.62
C LEU A 194 39.98 18.35 -28.05
N LYS A 195 40.48 17.13 -27.82
CA LYS A 195 41.84 16.72 -28.22
C LYS A 195 42.00 16.63 -29.76
N SER A 196 40.93 16.33 -30.48
CA SER A 196 40.92 16.29 -31.95
C SER A 196 41.03 17.70 -32.56
N ASN A 197 40.27 18.66 -32.05
CA ASN A 197 40.32 20.05 -32.57
C ASN A 197 41.66 20.75 -32.34
N ASN A 198 42.38 20.43 -31.26
CA ASN A 198 43.60 21.14 -30.89
C ASN A 198 44.85 20.72 -31.68
N LYS A 199 44.80 19.59 -32.41
CA LYS A 199 45.93 19.12 -33.24
C LYS A 199 46.05 19.80 -34.59
N ASN A 200 45.00 20.49 -35.05
CA ASN A 200 45.01 21.18 -36.34
C ASN A 200 45.46 22.65 -36.25
N SER A 201 45.71 23.16 -35.04
CA SER A 201 46.05 24.57 -34.81
C SER A 201 47.55 24.88 -34.80
N THR A 202 48.41 23.87 -34.99
CA THR A 202 49.88 24.00 -34.89
C THR A 202 50.63 23.77 -36.19
N LEU A 203 49.92 23.63 -37.32
CA LEU A 203 50.51 23.41 -38.66
C LEU A 203 50.41 24.62 -39.59
N ASN A 204 50.55 25.83 -39.06
CA ASN A 204 50.77 27.03 -39.86
C ASN A 204 51.80 27.94 -39.18
N VAL A 205 53.08 27.62 -39.37
CA VAL A 205 54.21 28.54 -39.27
C VAL A 205 55.12 28.25 -40.46
#